data_AF-A0A7C5HNR5-F1
#
_entry.id   AF-A0A7C5HNR5-F1
#
_cell.length_a   1.000
_cell.length_b   1.000
_cell.length_c   1.000
_cell.angle_alpha   90.00
_cell.angle_beta   90.00
_cell.angle_gamma   90.00
#
_symmetry.space_group_name_H-M   'P 1'
#
loop_
_entity.id
_entity.type
_entity.pdbx_description
1 polymer ?
#
loop_
_entity_poly.entity_id
_entity_poly.type
_entity_poly.pdbx_seq_one_letter_code
_entity_poly.pdbx_strand_id
1 'polypeptide(L)'
;MKFKNQILKQFFIPVFLYFIFITCNAHISDPVFDDTQIHEFYLTFENENFWEVLIYNEEYNIDQYVIADFEFNGEVYEDVGVRLKGNKSMSYPSNKKPFKIKFNEFIEDQEFFGLTKLSLSNEYADPSFLREKIFCDLINQHIPGPRANFVKVFINGNYWGLYTNVEQINKKFVKKNFGNNEEGNLFKGDPMGDLVWYGPDPESYYDKYELKTNEEENDWSDLINLIDVLNNTPIDSYPTELEQIFHIRNYLFFHVVNNFLVNMDSYFLGCHNYFAYHRTDSDKFLHIPWDFNSSFANMAGGMTEEDIYNFAVFHMAPPESPKPLVNRTFEIDYYRNIYLMNYQYFLETTLNEDFLFPRIDSLANLIRDAVYADTLKMYSNEDFETNLLENIQSDNGIIFGLKNLIQQRFQSITAQLNEFNIPERISGLYINEFLADNESVIRDEFDEFEDWIEIYNANDYPINMRGLFLSDDPSIPDKWKFPDAEIPANGYLLVWADGETEQGNMHANFKLNNNSEFIGLYGINGILAIDSLSYENQETNISYGRLPDGGNEWVQFIFPSPLSANILELTDGLFINEFLAVNESTIFDENGEYDDWIEIYNKNIYDCNLD
;
A
#
# COMPACT_ATOMS: atom_id res chain seq x y z
N MET A 1 36.59 36.69 9.42
CA MET A 1 35.21 36.60 9.95
C MET A 1 34.73 35.20 9.65
N LYS A 2 34.58 34.36 10.68
CA LYS A 2 34.30 32.92 10.58
C LYS A 2 32.81 32.70 10.29
N PHE A 3 32.47 32.07 9.17
CA PHE A 3 31.15 31.47 8.95
C PHE A 3 31.09 30.16 9.74
N LYS A 4 30.08 30.03 10.60
CA LYS A 4 29.78 28.79 11.34
C LYS A 4 29.10 27.81 10.37
N ASN A 5 29.87 26.85 9.88
CA ASN A 5 29.36 25.54 9.52
C ASN A 5 28.92 24.86 10.82
N GLN A 6 27.61 24.82 11.09
CA GLN A 6 27.06 23.85 12.02
C GLN A 6 26.61 22.67 11.18
N ILE A 7 27.47 21.66 11.23
CA ILE A 7 27.31 20.31 10.70
C ILE A 7 25.96 19.77 11.17
N LEU A 8 25.04 19.54 10.23
CA LEU A 8 24.00 18.51 10.37
C LEU A 8 24.74 17.19 10.57
N LYS A 9 24.95 16.79 11.83
CA LYS A 9 25.14 15.37 12.14
C LYS A 9 23.76 14.75 12.05
N GLN A 10 23.33 14.42 10.83
CA GLN A 10 22.32 13.39 10.64
C GLN A 10 22.89 12.13 11.29
N PHE A 11 22.25 11.68 12.35
CA PHE A 11 22.37 10.29 12.73
C PHE A 11 21.83 9.50 11.53
N PHE A 12 22.73 8.91 10.75
CA PHE A 12 22.40 7.75 9.93
C PHE A 12 21.98 6.67 10.92
N ILE A 13 20.71 6.65 11.29
CA ILE A 13 20.08 5.43 11.77
C ILE A 13 19.99 4.58 10.50
N PRO A 14 20.67 3.43 10.42
CA PRO A 14 20.37 2.50 9.35
C PRO A 14 18.89 2.17 9.51
N VAL A 15 18.06 2.67 8.59
CA VAL A 15 16.72 2.13 8.41
C VAL A 15 16.98 0.70 7.96
N PHE A 16 17.04 -0.21 8.92
CA PHE A 16 16.84 -1.62 8.63
C PHE A 16 15.45 -1.67 8.02
N LEU A 17 15.40 -1.81 6.70
CA LEU A 17 14.26 -2.40 6.01
C LEU A 17 14.07 -3.77 6.66
N TYR A 18 13.31 -3.81 7.75
CA TYR A 18 12.61 -5.01 8.12
C TYR A 18 11.67 -5.27 6.96
N PHE A 19 12.11 -6.11 6.04
CA PHE A 19 11.18 -6.90 5.26
C PHE A 19 10.39 -7.68 6.30
N ILE A 20 9.23 -7.14 6.68
CA ILE A 20 8.19 -7.96 7.26
C ILE A 20 7.93 -9.00 6.17
N PHE A 21 8.47 -10.20 6.37
CA PHE A 21 8.04 -11.36 5.62
C PHE A 21 6.62 -11.62 6.08
N ILE A 22 5.67 -10.89 5.51
CA ILE A 22 4.30 -11.35 5.45
C ILE A 22 4.43 -12.70 4.76
N THR A 23 4.10 -13.78 5.46
CA THR A 23 3.83 -15.08 4.85
C THR A 23 2.56 -14.92 4.03
N CYS A 24 2.67 -14.17 2.94
CA CYS A 24 1.64 -14.08 1.94
C CYS A 24 1.60 -15.47 1.33
N ASN A 25 0.54 -16.22 1.60
CA ASN A 25 0.30 -17.45 0.87
C ASN A 25 0.30 -17.07 -0.61
N ALA A 26 1.27 -17.57 -1.37
CA ALA A 26 1.40 -17.26 -2.77
C ALA A 26 0.05 -17.50 -3.46
N HIS A 27 -0.51 -16.45 -4.05
CA HIS A 27 -1.76 -16.55 -4.77
C HIS A 27 -1.52 -17.43 -6.00
N ILE A 28 -2.52 -18.21 -6.41
CA ILE A 28 -2.40 -19.15 -7.53
C ILE A 28 -1.90 -18.48 -8.83
N SER A 29 -2.21 -17.20 -9.02
CA SER A 29 -1.79 -16.39 -10.17
C SER A 29 -0.38 -15.79 -10.07
N ASP A 30 0.32 -15.90 -8.94
CA ASP A 30 1.65 -15.29 -8.76
C ASP A 30 2.70 -15.78 -9.76
N PRO A 31 2.75 -17.07 -10.13
CA PRO A 31 3.68 -17.55 -11.16
C PRO A 31 3.51 -16.90 -12.54
N VAL A 32 2.35 -16.32 -12.85
CA VAL A 32 2.08 -15.62 -14.13
C VAL A 32 2.74 -14.24 -14.16
N PHE A 33 2.93 -13.63 -12.99
CA PHE A 33 3.48 -12.29 -12.81
C PHE A 33 4.88 -12.29 -12.18
N ASP A 34 5.55 -13.45 -12.18
CA ASP A 34 6.97 -13.54 -11.83
C ASP A 34 7.77 -12.63 -12.77
N ASP A 35 8.51 -11.70 -12.18
CA ASP A 35 9.27 -10.68 -12.88
C ASP A 35 10.79 -10.91 -12.78
N THR A 36 11.20 -12.07 -12.25
CA THR A 36 12.60 -12.52 -12.22
C THR A 36 13.05 -13.09 -13.57
N GLN A 37 12.10 -13.34 -14.48
CA GLN A 37 12.31 -13.87 -15.82
C GLN A 37 11.34 -13.22 -16.83
N ILE A 38 11.59 -13.45 -18.13
CA ILE A 38 10.61 -13.13 -19.18
C ILE A 38 9.87 -14.41 -19.52
N HIS A 39 8.54 -14.39 -19.42
CA HIS A 39 7.73 -15.54 -19.85
C HIS A 39 7.53 -15.56 -21.36
N GLU A 40 7.10 -16.70 -21.89
CA GLU A 40 6.75 -16.87 -23.29
C GLU A 40 5.29 -17.27 -23.40
N PHE A 41 4.52 -16.48 -24.15
CA PHE A 41 3.12 -16.71 -24.44
C PHE A 41 2.98 -17.05 -25.92
N TYR A 42 2.39 -18.21 -26.19
CA TYR A 42 2.18 -18.70 -27.54
C TYR A 42 0.69 -18.64 -27.87
N LEU A 43 0.34 -17.99 -28.97
CA LEU A 43 -1.01 -17.96 -29.52
C LEU A 43 -1.03 -18.71 -30.85
N THR A 44 -1.94 -19.67 -30.98
CA THR A 44 -2.13 -20.42 -32.22
C THR A 44 -3.53 -20.16 -32.76
N PHE A 45 -3.61 -19.50 -33.92
CA PHE A 45 -4.85 -19.27 -34.64
C PHE A 45 -4.95 -20.26 -35.79
N GLU A 46 -6.02 -21.06 -35.82
CA GLU A 46 -6.32 -21.94 -36.96
C GLU A 46 -6.70 -21.17 -38.22
N ASN A 47 -7.34 -20.01 -38.08
CA ASN A 47 -7.73 -19.17 -39.19
C ASN A 47 -6.51 -18.44 -39.78
N GLU A 48 -6.15 -18.74 -41.03
CA GLU A 48 -5.03 -18.09 -41.72
C GLU A 48 -5.19 -16.57 -41.87
N ASN A 49 -6.43 -16.05 -41.87
CA ASN A 49 -6.73 -14.62 -41.95
C ASN A 49 -7.05 -14.00 -40.56
N PHE A 50 -6.56 -14.60 -39.47
CA PHE A 50 -6.84 -14.12 -38.11
C PHE A 50 -6.51 -12.63 -37.93
N TRP A 51 -5.44 -12.16 -38.55
CA TRP A 51 -4.96 -10.79 -38.38
C TRP A 51 -5.92 -9.77 -39.01
N GLU A 52 -6.38 -10.03 -40.23
CA GLU A 52 -7.38 -9.20 -40.92
C GLU A 52 -8.70 -9.18 -40.14
N VAL A 53 -9.09 -10.31 -39.55
CA VAL A 53 -10.29 -10.39 -38.70
C VAL A 53 -10.11 -9.59 -37.41
N LEU A 54 -8.95 -9.67 -36.75
CA LEU A 54 -8.66 -8.89 -35.55
C LEU A 54 -8.72 -7.37 -35.83
N ILE A 55 -8.13 -6.92 -36.94
CA ILE A 55 -8.17 -5.51 -37.36
C ILE A 55 -9.60 -5.09 -37.72
N TYR A 56 -10.33 -5.92 -38.47
CA TYR A 56 -11.72 -5.63 -38.83
C TYR A 56 -12.61 -5.53 -37.58
N ASN A 57 -12.44 -6.44 -36.61
CA ASN A 57 -13.19 -6.39 -35.37
C ASN A 57 -12.82 -5.15 -34.55
N GLU A 58 -11.55 -4.74 -34.49
CA GLU A 58 -11.20 -3.52 -33.76
C GLU A 58 -11.86 -2.27 -34.36
N GLU A 59 -11.95 -2.16 -35.68
CA GLU A 59 -12.55 -1.01 -36.36
C GLU A 59 -14.08 -1.02 -36.34
N TYR A 60 -14.71 -2.20 -36.39
CA TYR A 60 -16.17 -2.32 -36.61
C TYR A 60 -16.93 -3.11 -35.54
N ASN A 61 -16.27 -3.98 -34.76
CA ASN A 61 -16.89 -4.89 -33.77
C ASN A 61 -16.00 -5.06 -32.52
N ILE A 62 -15.66 -3.96 -31.82
CA ILE A 62 -14.55 -3.90 -30.83
C ILE A 62 -14.64 -4.92 -29.67
N ASP A 63 -15.84 -5.42 -29.37
CA ASP A 63 -16.09 -6.42 -28.33
C ASP A 63 -15.99 -7.87 -28.82
N GLN A 64 -15.85 -8.09 -30.13
CA GLN A 64 -15.80 -9.42 -30.72
C GLN A 64 -14.40 -10.04 -30.63
N TYR A 65 -14.33 -11.18 -29.93
CA TYR A 65 -13.12 -11.99 -29.81
C TYR A 65 -12.93 -12.94 -31.00
N VAL A 66 -11.67 -13.24 -31.31
CA VAL A 66 -11.24 -14.25 -32.28
C VAL A 66 -10.68 -15.44 -31.51
N ILE A 67 -11.09 -16.65 -31.89
CA ILE A 67 -10.67 -17.89 -31.24
C ILE A 67 -9.20 -18.22 -31.54
N ALA A 68 -8.47 -18.68 -30.52
CA ALA A 68 -7.10 -19.17 -30.61
C ALA A 68 -6.81 -20.15 -29.47
N ASP A 69 -5.77 -20.95 -29.60
CA ASP A 69 -5.19 -21.66 -28.46
C ASP A 69 -4.09 -20.82 -27.82
N PHE A 70 -4.01 -20.86 -26.49
CA PHE A 70 -2.96 -20.21 -25.72
C PHE A 70 -2.08 -21.27 -25.05
N GLU A 71 -0.76 -21.16 -25.19
CA GLU A 71 0.19 -22.03 -24.49
C GLU A 71 1.14 -21.23 -23.59
N PHE A 72 1.31 -21.73 -22.37
CA PHE A 72 2.22 -21.22 -21.36
C PHE A 72 2.92 -22.39 -20.64
N ASN A 73 4.26 -22.39 -20.62
CA ASN A 73 5.07 -23.45 -19.99
C ASN A 73 4.72 -24.88 -20.44
N GLY A 74 4.28 -25.06 -21.68
CA GLY A 74 3.88 -26.35 -22.26
C GLY A 74 2.45 -26.79 -21.93
N GLU A 75 1.70 -26.00 -21.16
CA GLU A 75 0.26 -26.21 -20.96
C GLU A 75 -0.54 -25.43 -21.99
N VAL A 76 -1.51 -26.09 -22.62
CA VAL A 76 -2.37 -25.51 -23.65
C VAL A 76 -3.76 -25.26 -23.07
N TYR A 77 -4.27 -24.06 -23.30
CA TYR A 77 -5.61 -23.58 -23.01
C TYR A 77 -6.31 -23.40 -24.36
N GLU A 78 -7.20 -24.35 -24.70
CA GLU A 78 -7.90 -24.39 -25.97
C GLU A 78 -8.99 -23.32 -26.03
N ASP A 79 -9.29 -22.84 -27.24
CA ASP A 79 -10.44 -21.97 -27.53
C ASP A 79 -10.52 -20.70 -26.64
N VAL A 80 -9.38 -20.04 -26.41
CA VAL A 80 -9.37 -18.71 -25.77
C VAL A 80 -9.85 -17.63 -26.75
N GLY A 81 -10.40 -16.55 -26.21
CA GLY A 81 -10.73 -15.35 -26.97
C GLY A 81 -9.56 -14.38 -27.02
N VAL A 82 -9.16 -13.96 -28.22
CA VAL A 82 -8.19 -12.89 -28.43
C VAL A 82 -8.83 -11.70 -29.14
N ARG A 83 -8.60 -10.48 -28.65
CA ARG A 83 -8.97 -9.24 -29.36
C ARG A 83 -7.92 -8.16 -29.19
N LEU A 84 -7.93 -7.18 -30.07
CA LEU A 84 -7.12 -5.97 -29.93
C LEU A 84 -7.75 -5.05 -28.88
N LYS A 85 -6.93 -4.20 -28.26
CA LYS A 85 -7.36 -3.25 -27.22
C LYS A 85 -6.75 -1.87 -27.41
N GLY A 86 -7.20 -0.90 -26.63
CA GLY A 86 -6.60 0.43 -26.58
C GLY A 86 -7.17 1.38 -27.62
N ASN A 87 -6.65 2.59 -27.62
CA ASN A 87 -7.08 3.68 -28.50
C ASN A 87 -5.85 4.23 -29.23
N LYS A 88 -5.11 5.16 -28.63
CA LYS A 88 -3.91 5.75 -29.26
C LYS A 88 -2.85 4.70 -29.63
N SER A 89 -2.68 3.65 -28.83
CA SER A 89 -1.74 2.55 -29.10
C SER A 89 -2.05 1.76 -30.38
N MET A 90 -3.27 1.86 -30.90
CA MET A 90 -3.67 1.30 -32.19
C MET A 90 -3.21 2.14 -33.39
N SER A 91 -2.88 3.42 -33.19
CA SER A 91 -2.59 4.35 -34.29
C SER A 91 -1.24 4.16 -34.97
N TYR A 92 -0.27 3.51 -34.31
CA TYR A 92 1.06 3.31 -34.91
C TYR A 92 1.02 2.36 -36.12
N PRO A 93 1.70 2.69 -37.24
CA PRO A 93 1.72 1.84 -38.44
C PRO A 93 2.66 0.63 -38.30
N SER A 94 2.45 -0.20 -37.29
CA SER A 94 3.08 -1.52 -37.09
C SER A 94 2.03 -2.58 -36.78
N ASN A 95 2.35 -3.84 -37.08
CA ASN A 95 1.56 -4.99 -36.64
C ASN A 95 1.68 -5.25 -35.12
N LYS A 96 2.61 -4.59 -34.43
CA LYS A 96 2.70 -4.67 -32.97
C LYS A 96 1.53 -3.95 -32.29
N LYS A 97 0.40 -4.64 -32.14
CA LYS A 97 -0.80 -4.13 -31.46
C LYS A 97 -0.94 -4.74 -30.07
N PRO A 98 -1.54 -4.03 -29.10
CA PRO A 98 -1.82 -4.59 -27.78
C PRO A 98 -3.01 -5.56 -27.84
N PHE A 99 -2.99 -6.58 -26.98
CA PHE A 99 -3.98 -7.66 -26.97
C PHE A 99 -4.70 -7.76 -25.64
N LYS A 100 -5.93 -8.26 -25.68
CA LYS A 100 -6.59 -8.91 -24.54
C LYS A 100 -6.79 -10.38 -24.87
N ILE A 101 -6.47 -11.24 -23.92
CA ILE A 101 -6.74 -12.68 -23.97
C ILE A 101 -7.80 -12.95 -22.89
N LYS A 102 -8.89 -13.63 -23.25
CA LYS A 102 -9.99 -14.01 -22.35
C LYS A 102 -10.16 -15.53 -22.42
N PHE A 103 -9.86 -16.19 -21.31
CA PHE A 103 -9.82 -17.65 -21.22
C PHE A 103 -11.22 -18.27 -21.22
N ASN A 104 -12.19 -17.55 -20.65
CA ASN A 104 -13.58 -17.99 -20.56
C ASN A 104 -14.49 -17.35 -21.61
N GLU A 105 -13.98 -17.02 -22.80
CA GLU A 105 -14.81 -16.46 -23.87
C GLU A 105 -15.65 -17.54 -24.56
N PHE A 106 -15.02 -18.65 -24.96
CA PHE A 106 -15.69 -19.73 -25.70
C PHE A 106 -15.88 -21.01 -24.88
N ILE A 107 -15.08 -21.19 -23.82
CA ILE A 107 -15.25 -22.27 -22.84
C ILE A 107 -15.62 -21.65 -21.49
N GLU A 108 -16.84 -21.91 -21.02
CA GLU A 108 -17.31 -21.43 -19.72
C GLU A 108 -16.40 -21.90 -18.59
N ASP A 109 -16.16 -21.05 -17.59
CA ASP A 109 -15.33 -21.32 -16.40
C ASP A 109 -13.84 -21.67 -16.65
N GLN A 110 -13.34 -21.59 -17.88
CA GLN A 110 -11.91 -21.78 -18.14
C GLN A 110 -11.09 -20.63 -17.52
N GLU A 111 -10.13 -20.97 -16.66
CA GLU A 111 -9.25 -20.04 -15.96
C GLU A 111 -7.78 -20.39 -16.17
N PHE A 112 -6.94 -19.36 -16.28
CA PHE A 112 -5.49 -19.46 -16.35
C PHE A 112 -4.89 -19.04 -15.01
N PHE A 113 -4.46 -20.01 -14.19
CA PHE A 113 -3.94 -19.77 -12.84
C PHE A 113 -4.86 -18.84 -12.00
N GLY A 114 -6.17 -19.09 -12.04
CA GLY A 114 -7.19 -18.29 -11.33
C GLY A 114 -7.59 -16.97 -12.02
N LEU A 115 -6.99 -16.65 -13.17
CA LEU A 115 -7.29 -15.47 -13.97
C LEU A 115 -8.25 -15.82 -15.11
N THR A 116 -9.17 -14.92 -15.45
CA THR A 116 -10.04 -15.08 -16.61
C THR A 116 -9.58 -14.26 -17.82
N LYS A 117 -8.71 -13.27 -17.60
CA LYS A 117 -8.25 -12.34 -18.65
C LYS A 117 -6.81 -11.89 -18.41
N LEU A 118 -6.08 -11.68 -19.50
CA LEU A 118 -4.78 -11.01 -19.53
C LEU A 118 -4.83 -9.78 -20.44
N SER A 119 -3.92 -8.84 -20.19
CA SER A 119 -3.80 -7.59 -20.94
C SER A 119 -2.35 -7.39 -21.33
N LEU A 120 -2.09 -7.44 -22.63
CA LEU A 120 -0.75 -7.27 -23.19
C LEU A 120 -0.62 -5.88 -23.78
N SER A 121 0.27 -5.06 -23.23
CA SER A 121 0.58 -3.70 -23.70
C SER A 121 1.75 -3.75 -24.67
N ASN A 122 1.65 -3.00 -25.77
CA ASN A 122 2.65 -2.98 -26.85
C ASN A 122 3.73 -1.90 -26.68
N GLU A 123 3.69 -1.16 -25.56
CA GLU A 123 4.62 -0.08 -25.25
C GLU A 123 4.75 0.99 -26.34
N TYR A 124 3.62 1.34 -26.99
CA TYR A 124 3.55 2.26 -28.12
C TYR A 124 4.35 3.56 -27.96
N ALA A 125 4.30 4.17 -26.76
CA ALA A 125 4.95 5.44 -26.48
C ALA A 125 6.17 5.29 -25.55
N ASP A 126 6.57 4.07 -25.19
CA ASP A 126 7.62 3.82 -24.21
C ASP A 126 8.83 3.12 -24.88
N PRO A 127 9.89 3.87 -25.24
CA PRO A 127 11.12 3.28 -25.79
C PRO A 127 11.82 2.30 -24.84
N SER A 128 11.61 2.46 -23.53
CA SER A 128 12.26 1.68 -22.48
C SER A 128 11.51 0.39 -22.14
N PHE A 129 10.20 0.33 -22.42
CA PHE A 129 9.25 -0.69 -21.96
C PHE A 129 9.07 -0.73 -20.43
N LEU A 130 9.76 0.10 -19.64
CA LEU A 130 9.82 -0.05 -18.18
C LEU A 130 8.81 0.80 -17.41
N ARG A 131 8.18 1.79 -18.03
CA ARG A 131 7.42 2.82 -17.30
C ARG A 131 6.25 2.22 -16.53
N GLU A 132 5.42 1.44 -17.22
CA GLU A 132 4.24 0.80 -16.63
C GLU A 132 4.64 -0.18 -15.52
N LYS A 133 5.68 -0.99 -15.76
CA LYS A 133 6.21 -1.93 -14.77
C LYS A 133 6.72 -1.24 -13.51
N ILE A 134 7.56 -0.21 -13.64
CA ILE A 134 8.12 0.52 -12.49
C ILE A 134 7.01 1.22 -11.72
N PHE A 135 6.02 1.80 -12.41
CA PHE A 135 4.89 2.44 -11.75
C PHE A 135 4.08 1.41 -10.93
N CYS A 136 3.74 0.26 -11.52
CA CYS A 136 3.08 -0.84 -10.81
C CYS A 136 3.87 -1.28 -9.56
N ASP A 137 5.19 -1.45 -9.69
CA ASP A 137 6.06 -1.86 -8.57
C ASP A 137 6.06 -0.86 -7.42
N LEU A 138 6.00 0.44 -7.73
CA LEU A 138 6.00 1.50 -6.72
C LEU A 138 4.68 1.57 -5.97
N ILE A 139 3.54 1.49 -6.66
CA ILE A 139 2.23 1.55 -5.99
C ILE A 139 1.96 0.29 -5.17
N ASN A 140 2.35 -0.89 -5.68
CA ASN A 140 2.06 -2.18 -5.03
C ASN A 140 2.83 -2.42 -3.74
N GLN A 141 3.78 -1.54 -3.38
CA GLN A 141 4.43 -1.55 -2.07
C GLN A 141 3.53 -1.04 -0.94
N HIS A 142 2.49 -0.26 -1.26
CA HIS A 142 1.67 0.42 -0.24
C HIS A 142 0.17 0.38 -0.52
N ILE A 143 -0.25 0.18 -1.78
CA ILE A 143 -1.65 0.14 -2.15
C ILE A 143 -1.93 -0.99 -3.14
N PRO A 144 -3.16 -1.55 -3.14
CA PRO A 144 -3.58 -2.50 -4.15
C PRO A 144 -3.56 -1.85 -5.54
N GLY A 145 -2.78 -2.42 -6.44
CA GLY A 145 -2.69 -2.03 -7.84
C GLY A 145 -2.42 -3.26 -8.72
N PRO A 146 -2.49 -3.10 -10.05
CA PRO A 146 -2.23 -4.21 -10.95
C PRO A 146 -0.77 -4.66 -10.87
N ARG A 147 -0.53 -5.97 -10.90
CA ARG A 147 0.81 -6.52 -11.16
C ARG A 147 1.18 -6.36 -12.64
N ALA A 148 2.46 -6.25 -12.91
CA ALA A 148 3.00 -6.26 -14.27
C ALA A 148 4.31 -7.06 -14.36
N ASN A 149 4.53 -7.70 -15.51
CA ASN A 149 5.80 -8.31 -15.90
C ASN A 149 5.97 -8.28 -17.43
N PHE A 150 7.04 -8.91 -17.92
CA PHE A 150 7.38 -8.93 -19.34
C PHE A 150 7.16 -10.30 -19.96
N VAL A 151 6.61 -10.32 -21.17
CA VAL A 151 6.34 -11.55 -21.91
C VAL A 151 6.76 -11.42 -23.37
N LYS A 152 7.38 -12.48 -23.90
CA LYS A 152 7.57 -12.66 -25.34
C LYS A 152 6.31 -13.27 -25.92
N VAL A 153 5.73 -12.62 -26.91
CA VAL A 153 4.54 -13.14 -27.59
C VAL A 153 4.97 -13.81 -28.88
N PHE A 154 4.50 -15.04 -29.07
CA PHE A 154 4.63 -15.80 -30.31
C PHE A 154 3.24 -16.03 -30.89
N ILE A 155 3.05 -15.77 -32.19
CA ILE A 155 1.78 -16.06 -32.87
C ILE A 155 2.07 -16.96 -34.07
N ASN A 156 1.42 -18.12 -34.10
CA ASN A 156 1.62 -19.17 -35.12
C ASN A 156 3.11 -19.51 -35.30
N GLY A 157 3.84 -19.63 -34.19
CA GLY A 157 5.28 -19.95 -34.14
C GLY A 157 6.23 -18.80 -34.48
N ASN A 158 5.74 -17.62 -34.85
CA ASN A 158 6.57 -16.45 -35.14
C ASN A 158 6.70 -15.57 -33.90
N TYR A 159 7.88 -14.98 -33.66
CA TYR A 159 8.06 -14.00 -32.59
C TYR A 159 7.45 -12.65 -32.98
N TRP A 160 6.48 -12.17 -32.20
CA TRP A 160 5.78 -10.89 -32.40
C TRP A 160 6.30 -9.76 -31.51
N GLY A 161 7.23 -10.07 -30.60
CA GLY A 161 7.94 -9.08 -29.81
C GLY A 161 7.72 -9.19 -28.31
N LEU A 162 8.31 -8.24 -27.60
CA LEU A 162 8.18 -8.10 -26.15
C LEU A 162 6.93 -7.29 -25.81
N TYR A 163 6.16 -7.73 -24.84
CA TYR A 163 4.97 -7.05 -24.34
C TYR A 163 5.05 -6.93 -22.83
N THR A 164 4.41 -5.89 -22.28
CA THR A 164 4.12 -5.84 -20.84
C THR A 164 2.80 -6.58 -20.60
N ASN A 165 2.83 -7.60 -19.76
CA ASN A 165 1.62 -8.26 -19.29
C ASN A 165 1.16 -7.58 -18.00
N VAL A 166 -0.06 -7.06 -18.01
CA VAL A 166 -0.64 -6.27 -16.91
C VAL A 166 -1.90 -6.96 -16.40
N GLU A 167 -1.96 -7.18 -15.08
CA GLU A 167 -3.09 -7.80 -14.40
C GLU A 167 -4.38 -7.02 -14.64
N GLN A 168 -5.48 -7.67 -15.01
CA GLN A 168 -6.75 -6.98 -15.20
C GLN A 168 -7.44 -6.65 -13.88
N ILE A 169 -7.85 -5.38 -13.70
CA ILE A 169 -8.73 -4.98 -12.60
C ILE A 169 -10.16 -5.44 -12.92
N ASN A 170 -10.63 -6.45 -12.19
CA ASN A 170 -11.95 -7.08 -12.33
C ASN A 170 -12.32 -7.79 -11.01
N LYS A 171 -13.41 -8.58 -11.01
CA LYS A 171 -13.84 -9.36 -9.84
C LYS A 171 -12.75 -10.28 -9.26
N LYS A 172 -11.88 -10.88 -10.10
CA LYS A 172 -10.77 -11.73 -9.62
C LYS A 172 -9.69 -10.90 -8.92
N PHE A 173 -9.35 -9.73 -9.44
CA PHE A 173 -8.45 -8.79 -8.77
C PHE A 173 -8.98 -8.39 -7.40
N VAL A 174 -10.27 -8.01 -7.32
CA VAL A 174 -10.93 -7.63 -6.07
C VAL A 174 -10.81 -8.77 -5.05
N LYS A 175 -11.21 -9.99 -5.43
CA LYS A 175 -11.16 -11.13 -4.51
C LYS A 175 -9.76 -11.51 -4.05
N LYS A 176 -8.76 -11.38 -4.93
CA LYS A 176 -7.35 -11.61 -4.59
C LYS A 176 -6.85 -10.62 -3.53
N ASN A 177 -7.22 -9.35 -3.65
CA ASN A 177 -6.67 -8.28 -2.79
C ASN A 177 -7.50 -8.03 -1.52
N PHE A 178 -8.80 -8.35 -1.53
CA PHE A 178 -9.72 -7.98 -0.44
C PHE A 178 -10.50 -9.17 0.14
N GLY A 179 -10.33 -10.38 -0.42
CA GLY A 179 -10.95 -11.61 0.07
C GLY A 179 -12.17 -12.05 -0.74
N ASN A 180 -12.53 -13.33 -0.61
CA ASN A 180 -13.57 -13.96 -1.44
C ASN A 180 -15.01 -13.50 -1.15
N ASN A 181 -15.23 -12.86 0.01
CA ASN A 181 -16.52 -12.35 0.46
C ASN A 181 -16.84 -10.96 -0.11
N GLU A 182 -15.86 -10.30 -0.73
CA GLU A 182 -16.03 -8.98 -1.31
C GLU A 182 -16.83 -9.04 -2.61
N GLU A 183 -17.96 -8.33 -2.64
CA GLU A 183 -18.94 -8.35 -3.73
C GLU A 183 -19.39 -6.93 -4.14
N GLY A 184 -18.68 -5.90 -3.70
CA GLY A 184 -19.06 -4.50 -3.97
C GLY A 184 -18.94 -4.05 -5.43
N ASN A 185 -19.38 -2.82 -5.67
CA ASN A 185 -19.40 -2.22 -7.01
C ASN A 185 -18.01 -1.71 -7.42
N LEU A 186 -17.61 -2.04 -8.64
CA LEU A 186 -16.37 -1.62 -9.27
C LEU A 186 -16.70 -0.71 -10.45
N PHE A 187 -16.48 0.58 -10.30
CA PHE A 187 -16.67 1.57 -11.36
C PHE A 187 -15.34 1.89 -12.02
N LYS A 188 -15.28 1.89 -13.34
CA LYS A 188 -14.16 2.42 -14.10
C LYS A 188 -14.45 3.87 -14.47
N GLY A 189 -13.52 4.79 -14.20
CA GLY A 189 -13.60 6.16 -14.70
C GLY A 189 -13.22 6.20 -16.17
N ASP A 190 -14.19 5.99 -17.07
CA ASP A 190 -14.00 5.95 -18.53
C ASP A 190 -15.38 6.19 -19.18
N PRO A 191 -15.53 7.07 -20.20
CA PRO A 191 -14.50 7.87 -20.85
C PRO A 191 -14.06 9.13 -20.09
N MET A 192 -14.80 9.56 -19.06
CA MET A 192 -14.53 10.81 -18.35
C MET A 192 -15.06 10.78 -16.90
N GLY A 193 -14.45 9.92 -16.07
CA GLY A 193 -14.77 9.84 -14.64
C GLY A 193 -14.16 10.99 -13.84
N ASP A 194 -14.75 12.17 -13.92
CA ASP A 194 -14.23 13.42 -13.32
C ASP A 194 -14.55 13.63 -11.83
N LEU A 195 -15.45 12.81 -11.27
CA LEU A 195 -15.99 12.90 -9.91
C LEU A 195 -16.72 14.22 -9.64
N VAL A 196 -17.31 14.83 -10.68
CA VAL A 196 -18.12 16.05 -10.58
C VAL A 196 -19.58 15.69 -10.29
N TRP A 197 -20.23 16.51 -9.46
CA TRP A 197 -21.65 16.34 -9.13
C TRP A 197 -22.56 16.76 -10.30
N TYR A 198 -23.32 15.80 -10.83
CA TYR A 198 -24.29 16.01 -11.90
C TYR A 198 -25.75 15.91 -11.44
N GLY A 199 -25.97 15.73 -10.13
CA GLY A 199 -27.28 15.51 -9.53
C GLY A 199 -27.45 14.06 -9.07
N PRO A 200 -28.56 13.73 -8.40
CA PRO A 200 -28.77 12.41 -7.80
C PRO A 200 -29.20 11.33 -8.80
N ASP A 201 -29.37 11.66 -10.08
CA ASP A 201 -29.90 10.75 -11.10
C ASP A 201 -28.77 9.91 -11.72
N PRO A 202 -28.78 8.57 -11.59
CA PRO A 202 -27.76 7.69 -12.16
C PRO A 202 -27.51 7.87 -13.66
N GLU A 203 -28.54 8.21 -14.45
CA GLU A 203 -28.40 8.39 -15.89
C GLU A 203 -27.38 9.49 -16.25
N SER A 204 -27.15 10.45 -15.35
CA SER A 204 -26.18 11.54 -15.54
C SER A 204 -24.71 11.07 -15.56
N TYR A 205 -24.47 9.83 -15.13
CA TYR A 205 -23.14 9.25 -14.94
C TYR A 205 -22.81 8.12 -15.94
N TYR A 206 -23.80 7.58 -16.66
CA TYR A 206 -23.62 6.43 -17.56
C TYR A 206 -22.69 6.71 -18.75
N ASP A 207 -22.52 7.98 -19.14
CA ASP A 207 -21.62 8.40 -20.21
C ASP A 207 -20.21 8.80 -19.70
N LYS A 208 -19.95 8.62 -18.40
CA LYS A 208 -18.70 9.02 -17.73
C LYS A 208 -17.97 7.86 -17.05
N TYR A 209 -18.72 6.85 -16.63
CA TYR A 209 -18.22 5.69 -15.92
C TYR A 209 -18.79 4.40 -16.50
N GLU A 210 -18.05 3.32 -16.30
CA GLU A 210 -18.52 1.97 -16.62
C GLU A 210 -18.60 1.15 -15.33
N LEU A 211 -19.77 0.62 -14.99
CA LEU A 211 -19.91 -0.38 -13.92
C LEU A 211 -19.34 -1.72 -14.41
N LYS A 212 -18.45 -2.35 -13.64
CA LYS A 212 -17.68 -3.56 -14.01
C LYS A 212 -17.95 -4.79 -13.14
N THR A 213 -18.74 -4.63 -12.09
CA THR A 213 -19.31 -5.70 -11.27
C THR A 213 -20.77 -5.35 -11.01
N ASN A 214 -21.61 -6.35 -10.73
CA ASN A 214 -23.03 -6.13 -10.41
C ASN A 214 -23.79 -5.34 -11.51
N GLU A 215 -23.44 -5.60 -12.78
CA GLU A 215 -23.99 -4.89 -13.95
C GLU A 215 -25.50 -5.10 -14.11
N GLU A 216 -26.03 -6.23 -13.62
CA GLU A 216 -27.48 -6.53 -13.68
C GLU A 216 -28.26 -5.78 -12.59
N GLU A 217 -27.70 -5.68 -11.39
CA GLU A 217 -28.25 -4.90 -10.28
C GLU A 217 -28.26 -3.41 -10.62
N ASN A 218 -27.23 -2.94 -11.32
CA ASN A 218 -27.11 -1.57 -11.83
C ASN A 218 -27.37 -0.52 -10.75
N ASP A 219 -26.80 -0.74 -9.55
CA ASP A 219 -26.85 0.19 -8.42
C ASP A 219 -25.68 1.17 -8.51
N TRP A 220 -26.00 2.47 -8.53
CA TRP A 220 -25.06 3.58 -8.62
C TRP A 220 -25.07 4.46 -7.38
N SER A 221 -25.88 4.09 -6.37
CA SER A 221 -26.14 4.92 -5.20
C SER A 221 -24.87 5.23 -4.41
N ASP A 222 -23.96 4.27 -4.31
CA ASP A 222 -22.68 4.38 -3.64
C ASP A 222 -21.75 5.38 -4.35
N LEU A 223 -21.56 5.28 -5.67
CA LEU A 223 -20.74 6.21 -6.44
C LEU A 223 -21.31 7.63 -6.39
N ILE A 224 -22.64 7.76 -6.50
CA ILE A 224 -23.33 9.05 -6.42
C ILE A 224 -23.14 9.66 -5.02
N ASN A 225 -23.22 8.86 -3.96
CA ASN A 225 -22.96 9.32 -2.59
C ASN A 225 -21.51 9.80 -2.42
N LEU A 226 -20.52 9.06 -2.95
CA LEU A 226 -19.13 9.51 -2.97
C LEU A 226 -18.99 10.86 -3.67
N ILE A 227 -19.57 11.00 -4.87
CA ILE A 227 -19.50 12.25 -5.64
C ILE A 227 -20.22 13.39 -4.90
N ASP A 228 -21.35 13.13 -4.25
CA ASP A 228 -22.06 14.13 -3.45
C ASP A 228 -21.18 14.63 -2.29
N VAL A 229 -20.61 13.73 -1.50
CA VAL A 229 -19.70 14.08 -0.40
C VAL A 229 -18.48 14.85 -0.91
N LEU A 230 -17.91 14.42 -2.04
CA LEU A 230 -16.79 15.11 -2.67
C LEU A 230 -17.14 16.54 -3.06
N ASN A 231 -18.34 16.82 -3.55
CA ASN A 231 -18.67 18.11 -4.16
C ASN A 231 -19.45 19.06 -3.23
N ASN A 232 -20.32 18.53 -2.39
CA ASN A 232 -21.35 19.31 -1.70
C ASN A 232 -21.17 19.36 -0.17
N THR A 233 -20.33 18.53 0.43
CA THR A 233 -20.03 18.61 1.86
C THR A 233 -19.36 19.96 2.19
N PRO A 234 -19.73 20.66 3.27
CA PRO A 234 -19.00 21.85 3.73
C PRO A 234 -17.54 21.52 4.09
N ILE A 235 -16.59 22.40 3.77
CA ILE A 235 -15.16 22.12 3.93
C ILE A 235 -14.76 21.77 5.39
N ASP A 236 -15.41 22.35 6.39
CA ASP A 236 -15.16 22.07 7.81
C ASP A 236 -15.57 20.65 8.25
N SER A 237 -16.55 20.05 7.57
CA SER A 237 -17.02 18.68 7.82
C SER A 237 -16.45 17.67 6.82
N TYR A 238 -15.85 18.16 5.73
CA TYR A 238 -15.35 17.34 4.62
C TYR A 238 -14.43 16.20 5.07
N PRO A 239 -13.45 16.39 5.98
CA PRO A 239 -12.61 15.29 6.41
C PRO A 239 -13.40 14.17 7.09
N THR A 240 -14.33 14.54 7.98
CA THR A 240 -15.14 13.59 8.74
C THR A 240 -16.09 12.79 7.85
N GLU A 241 -16.75 13.45 6.89
CA GLU A 241 -17.68 12.78 5.98
C GLU A 241 -16.93 11.93 4.94
N LEU A 242 -15.80 12.43 4.41
CA LEU A 242 -15.03 11.68 3.40
C LEU A 242 -14.37 10.43 3.98
N GLU A 243 -13.73 10.51 5.16
CA GLU A 243 -13.06 9.35 5.77
C GLU A 243 -14.03 8.22 6.16
N GLN A 244 -15.34 8.51 6.27
CA GLN A 244 -16.37 7.50 6.50
C GLN A 244 -16.62 6.62 5.27
N ILE A 245 -16.50 7.18 4.06
CA ILE A 245 -16.90 6.50 2.82
C ILE A 245 -15.77 6.34 1.80
N PHE A 246 -14.56 6.82 2.10
CA PHE A 246 -13.44 6.79 1.16
C PHE A 246 -12.10 6.60 1.89
N HIS A 247 -11.30 5.66 1.38
CA HIS A 247 -9.94 5.40 1.82
C HIS A 247 -8.98 6.48 1.31
N ILE A 248 -9.05 7.67 1.92
CA ILE A 248 -8.28 8.85 1.47
C ILE A 248 -6.76 8.64 1.53
N ARG A 249 -6.26 7.84 2.48
CA ARG A 249 -4.82 7.55 2.60
C ARG A 249 -4.30 6.78 1.40
N ASN A 250 -5.05 5.78 0.93
CA ASN A 250 -4.75 5.04 -0.30
C ASN A 250 -4.58 6.00 -1.50
N TYR A 251 -5.51 6.95 -1.67
CA TYR A 251 -5.41 7.95 -2.72
C TYR A 251 -4.20 8.87 -2.57
N LEU A 252 -3.90 9.33 -1.35
CA LEU A 252 -2.73 10.17 -1.08
C LEU A 252 -1.41 9.45 -1.40
N PHE A 253 -1.31 8.12 -1.19
CA PHE A 253 -0.13 7.35 -1.61
C PHE A 253 0.03 7.28 -3.12
N PHE A 254 -1.05 6.91 -3.82
CA PHE A 254 -1.07 6.93 -5.27
C PHE A 254 -0.62 8.30 -5.79
N HIS A 255 -1.15 9.37 -5.19
CA HIS A 255 -0.87 10.73 -5.62
C HIS A 255 0.61 11.12 -5.50
N VAL A 256 1.34 10.62 -4.49
CA VAL A 256 2.79 10.85 -4.35
C VAL A 256 3.55 10.25 -5.55
N VAL A 257 3.29 8.98 -5.88
CA VAL A 257 3.94 8.30 -7.00
C VAL A 257 3.53 8.95 -8.34
N ASN A 258 2.24 9.21 -8.51
CA ASN A 258 1.66 9.82 -9.72
C ASN A 258 2.24 11.23 -9.99
N ASN A 259 2.40 12.05 -8.94
CA ASN A 259 2.99 13.38 -9.04
C ASN A 259 4.51 13.34 -9.26
N PHE A 260 5.23 12.45 -8.57
CA PHE A 260 6.67 12.34 -8.72
C PHE A 260 7.04 11.94 -10.15
N LEU A 261 6.35 10.94 -10.70
CA LEU A 261 6.54 10.44 -12.07
C LEU A 261 5.74 11.23 -13.12
N VAL A 262 5.06 12.30 -12.73
CA VAL A 262 4.32 13.22 -13.62
C VAL A 262 3.44 12.46 -14.62
N ASN A 263 2.56 11.60 -14.12
CA ASN A 263 1.61 10.86 -14.95
C ASN A 263 0.32 11.68 -15.13
N MET A 264 0.28 12.48 -16.21
CA MET A 264 -0.88 13.32 -16.52
C MET A 264 -2.04 12.52 -17.15
N ASP A 265 -1.77 11.36 -17.76
CA ASP A 265 -2.77 10.49 -18.37
C ASP A 265 -3.50 9.66 -17.29
N SER A 266 -4.01 10.36 -16.30
CA SER A 266 -4.64 9.85 -15.08
C SER A 266 -5.79 10.78 -14.70
N TYR A 267 -6.29 10.65 -13.47
CA TYR A 267 -7.23 11.61 -12.90
C TYR A 267 -6.73 13.07 -12.98
N PHE A 268 -5.42 13.33 -13.04
CA PHE A 268 -4.85 14.69 -13.08
C PHE A 268 -5.29 15.52 -14.28
N LEU A 269 -5.35 14.93 -15.49
CA LEU A 269 -5.74 15.64 -16.71
C LEU A 269 -6.89 14.93 -17.43
N GLY A 270 -6.73 13.64 -17.70
CA GLY A 270 -7.66 12.86 -18.51
C GLY A 270 -8.98 12.54 -17.82
N CYS A 271 -9.02 12.57 -16.48
CA CYS A 271 -10.15 12.04 -15.69
C CYS A 271 -10.47 10.57 -16.03
N HIS A 272 -9.47 9.79 -16.40
CA HIS A 272 -9.58 8.36 -16.65
C HIS A 272 -8.42 7.60 -16.00
N ASN A 273 -8.25 6.32 -16.35
CA ASN A 273 -7.15 5.46 -15.89
C ASN A 273 -7.16 5.18 -14.38
N TYR A 274 -8.36 4.99 -13.83
CA TYR A 274 -8.58 4.48 -12.49
C TYR A 274 -9.91 3.72 -12.39
N PHE A 275 -10.05 2.97 -11.30
CA PHE A 275 -11.29 2.39 -10.84
C PHE A 275 -11.61 2.93 -9.44
N ALA A 276 -12.89 3.13 -9.16
CA ALA A 276 -13.43 3.33 -7.82
C ALA A 276 -14.11 2.04 -7.39
N TYR A 277 -13.57 1.37 -6.37
CA TYR A 277 -14.14 0.13 -5.84
C TYR A 277 -14.78 0.36 -4.48
N HIS A 278 -16.07 0.09 -4.34
CA HIS A 278 -16.75 0.12 -3.05
C HIS A 278 -16.54 -1.20 -2.31
N ARG A 279 -15.85 -1.18 -1.17
CA ARG A 279 -15.60 -2.37 -0.35
C ARG A 279 -16.80 -2.68 0.52
N THR A 280 -17.23 -3.95 0.53
CA THR A 280 -18.41 -4.37 1.32
C THR A 280 -18.12 -4.55 2.80
N ASP A 281 -16.89 -4.87 3.18
CA ASP A 281 -16.48 -5.05 4.57
C ASP A 281 -16.30 -3.74 5.34
N SER A 282 -15.78 -2.71 4.67
CA SER A 282 -15.46 -1.41 5.27
C SER A 282 -16.45 -0.31 4.92
N ASP A 283 -17.39 -0.57 3.99
CA ASP A 283 -18.36 0.40 3.44
C ASP A 283 -17.69 1.67 2.91
N LYS A 284 -16.51 1.49 2.28
CA LYS A 284 -15.65 2.57 1.78
C LYS A 284 -15.17 2.33 0.37
N PHE A 285 -15.10 3.41 -0.39
CA PHE A 285 -14.46 3.42 -1.70
C PHE A 285 -12.93 3.41 -1.60
N LEU A 286 -12.31 2.70 -2.52
CA LEU A 286 -10.88 2.67 -2.77
C LEU A 286 -10.59 3.19 -4.20
N HIS A 287 -9.51 3.96 -4.35
CA HIS A 287 -9.03 4.38 -5.66
C HIS A 287 -7.97 3.38 -6.18
N ILE A 288 -8.31 2.62 -7.22
CA ILE A 288 -7.40 1.65 -7.83
C ILE A 288 -6.88 2.24 -9.15
N PRO A 289 -5.61 2.69 -9.19
CA PRO A 289 -5.05 3.30 -10.39
C PRO A 289 -4.81 2.25 -11.50
N TRP A 290 -4.84 2.66 -12.77
CA TRP A 290 -4.70 1.78 -13.94
C TRP A 290 -3.94 2.46 -15.09
N ASP A 291 -3.43 1.69 -16.05
CA ASP A 291 -2.82 2.15 -17.34
C ASP A 291 -1.72 3.21 -17.17
N PHE A 292 -0.49 2.74 -16.88
CA PHE A 292 0.63 3.61 -16.50
C PHE A 292 1.68 3.80 -17.59
N ASN A 293 1.37 3.38 -18.81
CA ASN A 293 2.25 3.53 -19.98
C ASN A 293 2.65 5.00 -20.28
N SER A 294 1.78 5.95 -19.95
CA SER A 294 1.99 7.39 -20.13
C SER A 294 2.66 8.08 -18.91
N SER A 295 3.09 7.31 -17.90
CA SER A 295 3.87 7.83 -16.77
C SER A 295 5.29 8.29 -17.18
N PHE A 296 6.07 8.80 -16.24
CA PHE A 296 7.38 9.43 -16.51
C PHE A 296 7.28 10.58 -17.52
N ALA A 297 6.27 11.45 -17.33
CA ALA A 297 5.98 12.60 -18.20
C ALA A 297 5.79 12.24 -19.70
N ASN A 298 5.49 10.99 -20.01
CA ASN A 298 5.28 10.51 -21.38
C ASN A 298 3.95 11.01 -21.99
N MET A 299 3.21 11.82 -21.24
CA MET A 299 2.21 12.76 -21.71
C MET A 299 2.35 14.08 -20.93
N ALA A 300 3.03 15.06 -21.52
CA ALA A 300 3.36 16.32 -20.83
C ALA A 300 2.19 17.33 -20.72
N GLY A 301 1.04 17.09 -21.36
CA GLY A 301 -0.12 17.98 -21.25
C GLY A 301 0.10 19.43 -21.71
N GLY A 302 1.10 19.68 -22.57
CA GLY A 302 1.50 21.02 -23.01
C GLY A 302 2.53 21.72 -22.12
N MET A 303 3.00 21.07 -21.06
CA MET A 303 4.08 21.57 -20.19
C MET A 303 5.44 21.53 -20.89
N THR A 304 6.30 22.49 -20.56
CA THR A 304 7.71 22.49 -20.99
C THR A 304 8.54 21.49 -20.16
N GLU A 305 9.75 21.19 -20.61
CA GLU A 305 10.70 20.38 -19.83
C GLU A 305 10.96 20.97 -18.42
N GLU A 306 11.09 22.30 -18.33
CA GLU A 306 11.28 23.00 -17.05
C GLU A 306 10.05 22.87 -16.13
N ASP A 307 8.85 22.96 -16.70
CA ASP A 307 7.60 22.76 -15.96
C ASP A 307 7.47 21.32 -15.42
N ILE A 308 7.89 20.32 -16.20
CA ILE A 308 7.88 18.91 -15.79
C ILE A 308 8.84 18.66 -14.63
N TYR A 309 10.09 19.13 -14.74
CA TYR A 309 11.06 18.97 -13.65
C TYR A 309 10.62 19.69 -12.38
N ASN A 310 10.01 20.87 -12.52
CA ASN A 310 9.52 21.68 -11.40
C ASN A 310 8.03 21.49 -11.10
N PHE A 311 7.45 20.37 -11.54
CA PHE A 311 6.04 20.09 -11.31
C PHE A 311 5.71 20.14 -9.81
N ALA A 312 4.70 20.93 -9.47
CA ALA A 312 4.43 21.31 -8.09
C ALA A 312 3.98 20.09 -7.25
N VAL A 313 4.48 19.97 -6.02
CA VAL A 313 4.05 18.94 -5.05
C VAL A 313 2.53 18.94 -4.90
N PHE A 314 1.93 20.13 -4.80
CA PHE A 314 0.48 20.34 -4.80
C PHE A 314 0.00 20.76 -6.19
N HIS A 315 -0.11 19.80 -7.10
CA HIS A 315 -0.76 20.05 -8.38
C HIS A 315 -2.29 20.13 -8.20
N MET A 316 -2.88 21.24 -8.63
CA MET A 316 -4.30 21.51 -8.54
C MET A 316 -4.88 21.59 -9.95
N ALA A 317 -6.00 20.91 -10.18
CA ALA A 317 -6.73 21.06 -11.43
C ALA A 317 -7.31 22.48 -11.55
N PRO A 318 -7.37 23.04 -12.76
CA PRO A 318 -7.85 24.40 -12.95
C PRO A 318 -9.39 24.48 -12.85
N PRO A 319 -9.97 25.66 -12.51
CA PRO A 319 -11.41 25.79 -12.26
C PRO A 319 -12.32 25.40 -13.43
N GLU A 320 -11.84 25.50 -14.66
CA GLU A 320 -12.57 25.13 -15.89
C GLU A 320 -12.65 23.62 -16.14
N SER A 321 -11.82 22.82 -15.47
CA SER A 321 -11.85 21.35 -15.50
C SER A 321 -11.65 20.83 -14.08
N PRO A 322 -12.64 21.06 -13.19
CA PRO A 322 -12.48 20.76 -11.78
C PRO A 322 -12.24 19.26 -11.57
N LYS A 323 -11.47 18.95 -10.54
CA LYS A 323 -11.20 17.60 -10.06
C LYS A 323 -11.47 17.58 -8.55
N PRO A 324 -12.74 17.42 -8.14
CA PRO A 324 -13.15 17.64 -6.76
C PRO A 324 -12.32 16.86 -5.74
N LEU A 325 -11.95 15.61 -6.06
CA LEU A 325 -11.15 14.78 -5.17
C LEU A 325 -9.78 15.40 -4.87
N VAL A 326 -9.02 15.88 -5.86
CA VAL A 326 -7.71 16.52 -5.60
C VAL A 326 -7.87 17.94 -5.05
N ASN A 327 -8.75 18.74 -5.68
CA ASN A 327 -8.87 20.15 -5.34
C ASN A 327 -9.31 20.32 -3.89
N ARG A 328 -10.35 19.61 -3.46
CA ARG A 328 -10.88 19.78 -2.11
C ARG A 328 -10.05 19.08 -1.04
N THR A 329 -9.41 17.96 -1.37
CA THR A 329 -8.48 17.28 -0.45
C THR A 329 -7.31 18.21 -0.08
N PHE A 330 -6.75 18.94 -1.04
CA PHE A 330 -5.63 19.85 -0.77
C PHE A 330 -6.02 21.25 -0.30
N GLU A 331 -7.30 21.51 -0.06
CA GLU A 331 -7.78 22.63 0.77
C GLU A 331 -7.65 22.33 2.28
N ILE A 332 -7.51 21.05 2.66
CA ILE A 332 -7.45 20.60 4.06
C ILE A 332 -6.01 20.42 4.51
N ASP A 333 -5.54 21.24 5.46
CA ASP A 333 -4.18 21.15 6.02
C ASP A 333 -3.83 19.77 6.59
N TYR A 334 -4.79 19.10 7.22
CA TYR A 334 -4.59 17.74 7.74
C TYR A 334 -4.20 16.74 6.63
N TYR A 335 -4.87 16.77 5.46
CA TYR A 335 -4.50 15.91 4.33
C TYR A 335 -3.21 16.35 3.65
N ARG A 336 -2.97 17.67 3.54
CA ARG A 336 -1.70 18.20 3.02
C ARG A 336 -0.51 17.71 3.85
N ASN A 337 -0.64 17.71 5.17
CA ASN A 337 0.39 17.23 6.08
C ASN A 337 0.66 15.73 5.91
N ILE A 338 -0.38 14.90 5.85
CA ILE A 338 -0.24 13.46 5.58
C ILE A 338 0.48 13.24 4.24
N TYR A 339 0.06 13.95 3.19
CA TYR A 339 0.67 13.86 1.87
C TYR A 339 2.15 14.26 1.85
N LEU A 340 2.52 15.34 2.56
CA LEU A 340 3.93 15.76 2.68
C LEU A 340 4.77 14.75 3.47
N MET A 341 4.23 14.19 4.55
CA MET A 341 4.88 13.12 5.32
C MET A 341 5.12 11.88 4.46
N ASN A 342 4.13 11.51 3.62
CA ASN A 342 4.27 10.43 2.65
C ASN A 342 5.35 10.76 1.63
N TYR A 343 5.35 11.96 1.06
CA TYR A 343 6.38 12.38 0.12
C TYR A 343 7.78 12.25 0.69
N GLN A 344 7.99 12.76 1.92
CA GLN A 344 9.28 12.64 2.60
C GLN A 344 9.67 11.18 2.80
N TYR A 345 8.73 10.33 3.23
CA TYR A 345 8.98 8.90 3.39
C TYR A 345 9.39 8.23 2.08
N PHE A 346 8.65 8.45 1.00
CA PHE A 346 8.97 7.85 -0.30
C PHE A 346 10.31 8.34 -0.84
N LEU A 347 10.68 9.62 -0.69
CA LEU A 347 12.01 10.09 -1.11
C LEU A 347 13.14 9.44 -0.31
N GLU A 348 12.93 9.18 0.98
CA GLU A 348 13.91 8.51 1.84
C GLU A 348 14.04 7.01 1.54
N THR A 349 13.02 6.38 0.95
CA THR A 349 12.98 4.92 0.76
C THR A 349 13.01 4.48 -0.70
N THR A 350 12.06 4.90 -1.52
CA THR A 350 11.74 4.26 -2.83
C THR A 350 11.83 5.20 -4.02
N LEU A 351 11.57 6.49 -3.86
CA LEU A 351 11.61 7.52 -4.92
C LEU A 351 12.95 8.24 -4.97
N ASN A 352 14.05 7.49 -4.89
CA ASN A 352 15.41 8.02 -4.98
C ASN A 352 16.27 7.18 -5.93
N GLU A 353 17.44 7.71 -6.28
CA GLU A 353 18.37 7.09 -7.23
C GLU A 353 18.90 5.74 -6.72
N ASP A 354 19.17 5.62 -5.42
CA ASP A 354 19.73 4.40 -4.80
C ASP A 354 18.77 3.21 -4.92
N PHE A 355 17.46 3.46 -4.89
CA PHE A 355 16.44 2.43 -5.09
C PHE A 355 16.09 2.23 -6.57
N LEU A 356 15.77 3.30 -7.29
CA LEU A 356 15.20 3.20 -8.65
C LEU A 356 16.24 2.84 -9.71
N PHE A 357 17.48 3.31 -9.61
CA PHE A 357 18.46 3.08 -10.67
C PHE A 357 18.86 1.60 -10.76
N PRO A 358 19.17 0.89 -9.66
CA PRO A 358 19.42 -0.55 -9.72
C PRO A 358 18.21 -1.33 -10.25
N ARG A 359 16.99 -0.92 -9.92
CA ARG A 359 15.77 -1.55 -10.43
C ARG A 359 15.63 -1.36 -11.94
N ILE A 360 15.82 -0.14 -12.44
CA ILE A 360 15.83 0.17 -13.88
C ILE A 360 16.87 -0.67 -14.60
N ASP A 361 18.10 -0.72 -14.08
CA ASP A 361 19.20 -1.47 -14.70
C ASP A 361 18.92 -2.98 -14.71
N SER A 362 18.36 -3.52 -13.62
CA SER A 362 17.99 -4.93 -13.52
C SER A 362 16.92 -5.29 -14.56
N LEU A 363 15.85 -4.49 -14.67
CA LEU A 363 14.78 -4.74 -15.63
C LEU A 363 15.26 -4.58 -17.06
N ALA A 364 16.00 -3.51 -17.36
CA ALA A 364 16.60 -3.29 -18.68
C ALA A 364 17.51 -4.47 -19.08
N ASN A 365 18.35 -4.94 -18.16
CA ASN A 365 19.21 -6.11 -18.39
C ASN A 365 18.42 -7.38 -18.65
N LEU A 366 17.31 -7.59 -17.93
CA LEU A 366 16.43 -8.73 -18.14
C LEU A 366 15.86 -8.72 -19.56
N ILE A 367 15.33 -7.58 -20.03
CA ILE A 367 14.57 -7.51 -21.28
C ILE A 367 15.37 -7.19 -22.54
N ARG A 368 16.61 -6.70 -22.42
CA ARG A 368 17.39 -6.13 -23.54
C ARG A 368 17.44 -7.04 -24.77
N ASP A 369 17.73 -8.32 -24.59
CA ASP A 369 17.82 -9.27 -25.70
C ASP A 369 16.47 -9.44 -26.41
N ALA A 370 15.36 -9.45 -25.66
CA ALA A 370 14.02 -9.55 -26.21
C ALA A 370 13.60 -8.27 -26.94
N VAL A 371 13.96 -7.09 -26.40
CA VAL A 371 13.78 -5.79 -27.07
C VAL A 371 14.57 -5.77 -28.38
N TYR A 372 15.83 -6.22 -28.38
CA TYR A 372 16.67 -6.21 -29.57
C TYR A 372 16.16 -7.15 -30.67
N ALA A 373 15.61 -8.30 -30.28
CA ALA A 373 15.01 -9.26 -31.19
C ALA A 373 13.66 -8.80 -31.77
N ASP A 374 12.98 -7.86 -31.11
CA ASP A 374 11.68 -7.35 -31.55
C ASP A 374 11.84 -6.43 -32.77
N THR A 375 11.43 -6.90 -33.94
CA THR A 375 11.50 -6.12 -35.19
C THR A 375 10.24 -5.30 -35.46
N LEU A 376 9.20 -5.42 -34.63
CA LEU A 376 7.91 -4.73 -34.80
C LEU A 376 7.75 -3.53 -33.86
N LYS A 377 8.65 -3.36 -32.88
CA LYS A 377 8.67 -2.23 -31.94
C LYS A 377 8.81 -0.86 -32.62
N MET A 378 8.34 0.15 -31.92
CA MET A 378 8.20 1.53 -32.41
C MET A 378 9.54 2.30 -32.43
N TYR A 379 10.44 1.95 -31.52
CA TYR A 379 11.68 2.67 -31.26
C TYR A 379 12.91 1.79 -31.54
N SER A 380 14.04 2.42 -31.86
CA SER A 380 15.27 1.69 -32.14
C SER A 380 15.92 1.13 -30.87
N ASN A 381 16.87 0.21 -31.02
CA ASN A 381 17.67 -0.27 -29.88
C ASN A 381 18.50 0.87 -29.26
N GLU A 382 18.91 1.86 -30.05
CA GLU A 382 19.64 3.04 -29.57
C GLU A 382 18.73 3.95 -28.74
N ASP A 383 17.47 4.13 -29.15
CA ASP A 383 16.46 4.85 -28.38
C ASP A 383 16.18 4.16 -27.03
N PHE A 384 16.10 2.82 -27.02
CA PHE A 384 15.98 2.05 -25.78
C PHE A 384 17.13 2.35 -24.82
N GLU A 385 18.39 2.18 -25.25
CA GLU A 385 19.56 2.43 -24.38
C GLU A 385 19.66 3.90 -23.93
N THR A 386 19.37 4.82 -24.85
CA THR A 386 19.45 6.26 -24.55
C THR A 386 18.35 6.65 -23.56
N ASN A 387 17.11 6.18 -23.75
CA ASN A 387 15.97 6.61 -22.93
C ASN A 387 15.98 6.04 -21.50
N LEU A 388 16.81 5.03 -21.21
CA LEU A 388 17.09 4.65 -19.83
C LEU A 388 17.75 5.79 -19.04
N LEU A 389 18.57 6.61 -19.72
CA LEU A 389 19.41 7.62 -19.09
C LEU A 389 18.92 9.04 -19.38
N GLU A 390 18.72 9.37 -20.65
CA GLU A 390 18.57 10.73 -21.17
C GLU A 390 17.26 10.90 -21.96
N ASN A 391 16.87 12.15 -22.17
CA ASN A 391 15.72 12.48 -23.00
C ASN A 391 16.01 12.16 -24.47
N ILE A 392 15.01 11.67 -25.20
CA ILE A 392 15.09 11.52 -26.66
C ILE A 392 14.05 12.42 -27.33
N GLN A 393 14.35 12.88 -28.54
CA GLN A 393 13.41 13.66 -29.35
C GLN A 393 12.61 12.71 -30.24
N SER A 394 11.29 12.80 -30.17
CA SER A 394 10.36 12.12 -31.08
C SER A 394 9.56 13.12 -31.91
N ASP A 395 8.83 12.62 -32.91
CA ASP A 395 7.88 13.42 -33.71
C ASP A 395 6.77 14.05 -32.85
N ASN A 396 6.45 13.43 -31.70
CA ASN A 396 5.41 13.88 -30.77
C ASN A 396 5.96 14.73 -29.61
N GLY A 397 7.25 15.10 -29.63
CA GLY A 397 7.91 15.88 -28.60
C GLY A 397 9.00 15.10 -27.87
N ILE A 398 9.39 15.63 -26.70
CA ILE A 398 10.43 15.03 -25.86
C ILE A 398 9.85 13.80 -25.16
N ILE A 399 10.58 12.68 -25.21
CA ILE A 399 10.33 11.53 -24.35
C ILE A 399 11.41 11.55 -23.28
N PHE A 400 11.00 11.73 -22.02
CA PHE A 400 11.91 11.93 -20.90
C PHE A 400 12.70 10.67 -20.58
N GLY A 401 13.99 10.79 -20.33
CA GLY A 401 14.83 9.68 -19.87
C GLY A 401 14.45 9.27 -18.45
N LEU A 402 14.38 7.96 -18.17
CA LEU A 402 13.94 7.47 -16.85
C LEU A 402 14.80 8.03 -15.71
N LYS A 403 16.12 7.82 -15.78
CA LYS A 403 17.04 8.26 -14.72
C LYS A 403 17.15 9.78 -14.64
N ASN A 404 17.20 10.46 -15.78
CA ASN A 404 17.21 11.93 -15.82
C ASN A 404 15.96 12.52 -15.15
N LEU A 405 14.76 12.06 -15.49
CA LEU A 405 13.53 12.55 -14.86
C LEU A 405 13.54 12.32 -13.35
N ILE A 406 13.87 11.10 -12.90
CA ILE A 406 13.95 10.78 -11.47
C ILE A 406 14.89 11.73 -10.73
N GLN A 407 16.10 11.95 -11.27
CA GLN A 407 17.10 12.83 -10.66
C GLN A 407 16.60 14.28 -10.56
N GLN A 408 16.06 14.83 -11.65
CA GLN A 408 15.54 16.21 -11.66
C GLN A 408 14.35 16.37 -10.72
N ARG A 409 13.42 15.41 -10.72
CA ARG A 409 12.25 15.41 -9.83
C ARG A 409 12.65 15.27 -8.37
N PHE A 410 13.58 14.38 -8.03
CA PHE A 410 14.09 14.22 -6.67
C PHE A 410 14.66 15.53 -6.13
N GLN A 411 15.51 16.22 -6.91
CA GLN A 411 16.10 17.49 -6.51
C GLN A 411 15.05 18.59 -6.35
N SER A 412 14.15 18.73 -7.33
CA SER A 412 13.10 19.76 -7.28
C SER A 412 12.12 19.54 -6.12
N ILE A 413 11.64 18.31 -5.94
CA ILE A 413 10.70 17.99 -4.86
C ILE A 413 11.37 18.15 -3.50
N THR A 414 12.62 17.70 -3.32
CA THR A 414 13.36 17.93 -2.07
C THR A 414 13.46 19.42 -1.75
N ALA A 415 13.71 20.27 -2.76
CA ALA A 415 13.72 21.72 -2.57
C ALA A 415 12.35 22.28 -2.18
N GLN A 416 11.27 21.84 -2.85
CA GLN A 416 9.89 22.23 -2.55
C GLN A 416 9.47 21.80 -1.13
N LEU A 417 9.80 20.57 -0.71
CA LEU A 417 9.47 20.07 0.63
C LEU A 417 10.09 20.90 1.75
N ASN A 418 11.29 21.46 1.53
CA ASN A 418 11.96 22.35 2.49
C ASN A 418 11.25 23.69 2.70
N GLU A 419 10.28 24.04 1.85
CA GLU A 419 9.44 25.24 2.03
C GLU A 419 8.26 25.00 2.99
N PHE A 420 7.97 23.75 3.35
CA PHE A 420 6.87 23.38 4.23
C PHE A 420 7.36 22.97 5.62
N ASN A 421 6.55 23.26 6.64
CA ASN A 421 6.75 22.72 7.97
C ASN A 421 6.08 21.35 8.08
N ILE A 422 6.77 20.31 7.60
CA ILE A 422 6.26 18.94 7.62
C ILE A 422 6.24 18.43 9.07
N PRO A 423 5.13 17.87 9.58
CA PRO A 423 5.09 17.31 10.92
C PRO A 423 6.14 16.22 11.14
N GLU A 424 6.78 16.23 12.32
CA GLU A 424 7.73 15.19 12.69
C GLU A 424 7.03 13.84 12.87
N ARG A 425 7.74 12.75 12.55
CA ARG A 425 7.25 11.39 12.79
C ARG A 425 7.26 11.12 14.29
N ILE A 426 6.15 10.62 14.80
CA ILE A 426 6.04 10.20 16.20
C ILE A 426 6.97 9.01 16.44
N SER A 427 7.69 9.04 17.56
CA SER A 427 8.57 7.96 18.02
C SER A 427 8.52 7.85 19.55
N GLY A 428 9.05 6.75 20.10
CA GLY A 428 9.04 6.50 21.55
C GLY A 428 7.66 6.10 22.10
N LEU A 429 6.73 5.70 21.24
CA LEU A 429 5.55 4.92 21.64
C LEU A 429 5.83 3.46 21.35
N TYR A 430 5.43 2.58 22.27
CA TYR A 430 5.64 1.15 22.17
C TYR A 430 4.34 0.42 22.48
N ILE A 431 4.06 -0.64 21.71
CA ILE A 431 3.14 -1.68 22.18
C ILE A 431 3.87 -2.35 23.34
N ASN A 432 3.32 -2.24 24.55
CA ASN A 432 4.05 -2.54 25.77
C ASN A 432 3.65 -3.87 26.39
N GLU A 433 2.36 -4.17 26.43
CA GLU A 433 1.80 -5.40 26.99
C GLU A 433 0.46 -5.65 26.31
N PHE A 434 0.07 -6.91 26.10
CA PHE A 434 -1.28 -7.26 25.67
C PHE A 434 -1.71 -8.60 26.27
N LEU A 435 -3.02 -8.81 26.32
CA LEU A 435 -3.64 -10.06 26.74
C LEU A 435 -4.73 -10.41 25.73
N ALA A 436 -4.54 -11.51 24.99
CA ALA A 436 -5.44 -11.97 23.92
C ALA A 436 -6.44 -13.07 24.36
N ASP A 437 -6.49 -13.36 25.66
CA ASP A 437 -7.45 -14.29 26.27
C ASP A 437 -7.61 -13.96 27.75
N ASN A 438 -8.50 -13.01 28.04
CA ASN A 438 -8.77 -12.53 29.40
C ASN A 438 -10.02 -13.20 29.98
N GLU A 439 -9.88 -13.92 31.10
CA GLU A 439 -11.02 -14.50 31.83
C GLU A 439 -11.13 -13.99 33.27
N SER A 440 -10.10 -13.33 33.80
CA SER A 440 -10.04 -13.00 35.24
C SER A 440 -9.14 -11.83 35.65
N VAL A 441 -8.40 -11.19 34.74
CA VAL A 441 -7.34 -10.23 35.08
C VAL A 441 -7.90 -8.84 35.39
N ILE A 442 -8.42 -8.15 34.38
CA ILE A 442 -9.09 -6.85 34.52
C ILE A 442 -10.40 -6.86 33.74
N ARG A 443 -11.38 -6.09 34.20
CA ARG A 443 -12.65 -5.90 33.51
C ARG A 443 -12.72 -4.52 32.90
N ASP A 444 -13.46 -4.42 31.81
CA ASP A 444 -13.85 -3.14 31.22
C ASP A 444 -14.94 -2.42 32.04
N GLU A 445 -15.44 -1.33 31.48
CA GLU A 445 -16.51 -0.51 32.05
C GLU A 445 -17.88 -1.20 32.10
N PHE A 446 -18.03 -2.34 31.41
CA PHE A 446 -19.23 -3.17 31.30
C PHE A 446 -19.18 -4.43 32.17
N ASP A 447 -18.12 -4.60 32.97
CA ASP A 447 -17.87 -5.76 33.84
C ASP A 447 -17.52 -7.03 33.05
N GLU A 448 -17.00 -6.88 31.82
CA GLU A 448 -16.61 -7.97 30.91
C GLU A 448 -15.09 -8.16 30.91
N PHE A 449 -14.64 -9.40 30.68
CA PHE A 449 -13.21 -9.70 30.57
C PHE A 449 -12.85 -9.75 29.09
N GLU A 450 -12.39 -8.62 28.58
CA GLU A 450 -12.00 -8.48 27.18
C GLU A 450 -10.49 -8.46 26.99
N ASP A 451 -10.08 -8.78 25.76
CA ASP A 451 -8.70 -8.68 25.34
C ASP A 451 -8.29 -7.20 25.36
N TRP A 452 -7.01 -6.94 25.61
CA TRP A 452 -6.53 -5.57 25.69
C TRP A 452 -5.10 -5.43 25.20
N ILE A 453 -4.79 -4.22 24.75
CA ILE A 453 -3.49 -3.78 24.27
C ILE A 453 -3.09 -2.54 25.05
N GLU A 454 -1.90 -2.55 25.63
CA GLU A 454 -1.31 -1.41 26.30
C GLU A 454 -0.25 -0.73 25.43
N ILE A 455 -0.28 0.60 25.39
CA ILE A 455 0.72 1.44 24.75
C ILE A 455 1.47 2.25 25.80
N TYR A 456 2.79 2.17 25.76
CA TYR A 456 3.69 2.93 26.63
C TYR A 456 4.32 4.11 25.89
N ASN A 457 4.35 5.28 26.53
CA ASN A 457 5.07 6.45 26.05
C ASN A 457 6.41 6.61 26.77
N ALA A 458 7.51 6.22 26.13
CA ALA A 458 8.86 6.33 26.68
C ALA A 458 9.46 7.75 26.63
N ASN A 459 8.72 8.74 26.12
CA ASN A 459 9.19 10.11 26.05
C ASN A 459 9.05 10.83 27.40
N ASP A 460 9.81 11.91 27.57
CA ASP A 460 9.74 12.82 28.72
C ASP A 460 8.67 13.92 28.57
N TYR A 461 7.81 13.80 27.55
CA TYR A 461 6.67 14.67 27.28
C TYR A 461 5.42 13.84 26.91
N PRO A 462 4.20 14.39 27.14
CA PRO A 462 2.97 13.69 26.76
C PRO A 462 2.81 13.60 25.23
N ILE A 463 2.20 12.51 24.76
CA ILE A 463 1.85 12.32 23.35
C ILE A 463 0.33 12.20 23.20
N ASN A 464 -0.23 12.98 22.28
CA ASN A 464 -1.61 12.85 21.87
C ASN A 464 -1.74 11.80 20.76
N MET A 465 -2.63 10.84 20.94
CA MET A 465 -2.87 9.69 20.08
C MET A 465 -3.87 9.99 18.96
N ARG A 466 -4.50 11.16 18.95
CA ARG A 466 -5.54 11.52 17.98
C ARG A 466 -5.11 11.29 16.55
N GLY A 467 -5.84 10.41 15.87
CA GLY A 467 -5.64 10.11 14.46
C GLY A 467 -4.46 9.21 14.14
N LEU A 468 -3.79 8.64 15.15
CA LEU A 468 -2.97 7.44 15.00
C LEU A 468 -3.88 6.23 14.82
N PHE A 469 -3.30 5.09 14.47
CA PHE A 469 -4.07 3.86 14.22
C PHE A 469 -3.53 2.65 14.96
N LEU A 470 -4.43 1.74 15.30
CA LEU A 470 -4.13 0.40 15.77
C LEU A 470 -4.71 -0.61 14.77
N SER A 471 -4.00 -1.70 14.54
CA SER A 471 -4.46 -2.80 13.70
C SER A 471 -3.90 -4.13 14.14
N ASP A 472 -4.71 -5.17 14.02
CA ASP A 472 -4.37 -6.60 14.08
C ASP A 472 -3.98 -7.17 12.70
N ASP A 473 -4.14 -6.40 11.63
CA ASP A 473 -3.88 -6.82 10.25
C ASP A 473 -2.86 -5.87 9.58
N PRO A 474 -1.64 -6.34 9.27
CA PRO A 474 -0.61 -5.51 8.65
C PRO A 474 -0.99 -5.04 7.23
N SER A 475 -2.01 -5.64 6.60
CA SER A 475 -2.55 -5.21 5.31
C SER A 475 -3.59 -4.08 5.42
N ILE A 476 -4.08 -3.79 6.63
CA ILE A 476 -5.03 -2.72 6.95
C ILE A 476 -4.46 -1.85 8.08
N PRO A 477 -3.38 -1.08 7.84
CA PRO A 477 -2.69 -0.32 8.89
C PRO A 477 -3.54 0.79 9.53
N ASP A 478 -4.66 1.18 8.91
CA ASP A 478 -5.59 2.20 9.41
C ASP A 478 -6.93 1.61 9.91
N LYS A 479 -6.93 0.35 10.38
CA LYS A 479 -8.13 -0.40 10.79
C LYS A 479 -8.95 0.27 11.90
N TRP A 480 -8.30 0.67 13.01
CA TRP A 480 -8.94 1.40 14.09
C TRP A 480 -8.21 2.72 14.37
N LYS A 481 -8.97 3.82 14.46
CA LYS A 481 -8.41 5.17 14.66
C LYS A 481 -8.54 5.58 16.12
N PHE A 482 -7.43 5.98 16.72
CA PHE A 482 -7.44 6.50 18.08
C PHE A 482 -8.31 7.77 18.21
N PRO A 483 -9.12 7.88 19.28
CA PRO A 483 -9.80 9.11 19.63
C PRO A 483 -8.80 10.16 20.13
N ASP A 484 -9.32 11.31 20.58
CA ASP A 484 -8.50 12.27 21.33
C ASP A 484 -8.15 11.71 22.71
N ALA A 485 -6.95 11.14 22.82
CA ALA A 485 -6.39 10.55 24.03
C ALA A 485 -4.93 11.00 24.20
N GLU A 486 -4.51 11.27 25.43
CA GLU A 486 -3.14 11.68 25.74
C GLU A 486 -2.48 10.64 26.65
N ILE A 487 -1.28 10.21 26.27
CA ILE A 487 -0.42 9.37 27.13
C ILE A 487 0.60 10.30 27.79
N PRO A 488 0.58 10.44 29.13
CA PRO A 488 1.60 11.22 29.85
C PRO A 488 3.02 10.74 29.55
N ALA A 489 4.00 11.58 29.88
CA ALA A 489 5.41 11.17 29.84
C ALA A 489 5.65 9.95 30.74
N ASN A 490 6.25 8.88 30.21
CA ASN A 490 6.41 7.58 30.88
C ASN A 490 5.07 6.98 31.37
N GLY A 491 3.97 7.31 30.71
CA GLY A 491 2.63 6.82 31.01
C GLY A 491 2.19 5.69 30.06
N TYR A 492 1.02 5.13 30.38
CA TYR A 492 0.41 4.00 29.69
C TYR A 492 -1.00 4.36 29.21
N LEU A 493 -1.45 3.70 28.14
CA LEU A 493 -2.81 3.77 27.63
C LEU A 493 -3.29 2.37 27.29
N LEU A 494 -4.44 1.98 27.83
CA LEU A 494 -5.07 0.69 27.57
C LEU A 494 -6.18 0.84 26.53
N VAL A 495 -6.22 -0.08 25.58
CA VAL A 495 -7.24 -0.20 24.52
C VAL A 495 -7.86 -1.59 24.64
N TRP A 496 -9.19 -1.68 24.70
CA TRP A 496 -9.91 -2.95 24.64
C TRP A 496 -9.97 -3.42 23.18
N ALA A 497 -9.59 -4.67 22.92
CA ALA A 497 -9.60 -5.29 21.60
C ALA A 497 -10.71 -6.36 21.58
N ASP A 498 -11.96 -5.91 21.53
CA ASP A 498 -13.16 -6.77 21.65
C ASP A 498 -14.04 -6.78 20.40
N GLY A 499 -13.91 -5.78 19.52
CA GLY A 499 -14.78 -5.59 18.37
C GLY A 499 -16.04 -4.78 18.65
N GLU A 500 -16.19 -4.19 19.84
CA GLU A 500 -17.43 -3.60 20.36
C GLU A 500 -17.32 -2.07 20.49
N THR A 501 -17.11 -1.39 19.36
CA THR A 501 -16.93 0.09 19.32
C THR A 501 -18.07 0.92 19.93
N GLU A 502 -19.26 0.34 20.10
CA GLU A 502 -20.41 0.95 20.76
C GLU A 502 -20.23 1.11 22.28
N GLN A 503 -19.33 0.33 22.88
CA GLN A 503 -19.05 0.36 24.32
C GLN A 503 -18.23 1.60 24.71
N GLY A 504 -17.38 2.11 23.82
CA GLY A 504 -16.70 3.36 24.04
C GLY A 504 -15.56 3.63 23.06
N ASN A 505 -15.00 4.83 23.15
CA ASN A 505 -13.95 5.29 22.23
C ASN A 505 -12.60 4.55 22.39
N MET A 506 -12.45 3.75 23.45
CA MET A 506 -11.24 2.94 23.70
C MET A 506 -11.46 1.44 23.41
N HIS A 507 -12.59 1.09 22.79
CA HIS A 507 -12.90 -0.26 22.29
C HIS A 507 -12.60 -0.31 20.78
N ALA A 508 -11.68 -1.19 20.40
CA ALA A 508 -11.26 -1.39 19.03
C ALA A 508 -12.32 -2.14 18.22
N ASN A 509 -12.31 -1.98 16.89
CA ASN A 509 -13.21 -2.70 15.99
C ASN A 509 -12.71 -4.10 15.62
N PHE A 510 -11.82 -4.68 16.43
CA PHE A 510 -11.25 -6.00 16.22
C PHE A 510 -10.96 -6.67 17.57
N LYS A 511 -10.82 -8.00 17.52
CA LYS A 511 -10.46 -8.85 18.66
C LYS A 511 -9.18 -9.63 18.37
N LEU A 512 -8.38 -9.87 19.40
CA LEU A 512 -7.11 -10.57 19.24
C LEU A 512 -7.30 -12.08 19.10
N ASN A 513 -6.43 -12.73 18.32
CA ASN A 513 -6.41 -14.18 18.16
C ASN A 513 -5.39 -14.83 19.09
N ASN A 514 -5.85 -15.66 20.01
CA ASN A 514 -4.98 -16.35 20.97
C ASN A 514 -4.00 -17.38 20.35
N ASN A 515 -4.10 -17.77 19.08
CA ASN A 515 -3.17 -18.73 18.47
C ASN A 515 -1.94 -18.08 17.84
N SER A 516 -2.13 -17.02 17.05
CA SER A 516 -1.07 -16.25 16.42
C SER A 516 -1.69 -15.07 15.67
N GLU A 517 -1.08 -13.89 15.77
CA GLU A 517 -1.55 -12.71 15.06
C GLU A 517 -0.47 -11.62 14.96
N PHE A 518 -0.89 -10.41 14.63
CA PHE A 518 -0.10 -9.20 14.53
C PHE A 518 -0.78 -8.10 15.36
N ILE A 519 0.02 -7.15 15.86
CA ILE A 519 -0.44 -5.87 16.41
C ILE A 519 0.48 -4.80 15.85
N GLY A 520 -0.10 -3.75 15.26
CA GLY A 520 0.64 -2.61 14.72
C GLY A 520 0.07 -1.30 15.21
N LEU A 521 0.95 -0.43 15.71
CA LEU A 521 0.66 0.95 16.05
C LEU A 521 1.22 1.84 14.94
N TYR A 522 0.36 2.61 14.27
CA TYR A 522 0.73 3.40 13.10
C TYR A 522 0.54 4.90 13.33
N GLY A 523 1.43 5.69 12.71
CA GLY A 523 1.31 7.14 12.70
C GLY A 523 0.10 7.64 11.91
N ILE A 524 -0.15 8.96 11.97
CA ILE A 524 -1.27 9.63 11.28
C ILE A 524 -1.32 9.38 9.77
N ASN A 525 -0.16 9.07 9.17
CA ASN A 525 -0.06 8.75 7.76
C ASN A 525 -0.60 7.36 7.41
N GLY A 526 -0.79 6.48 8.38
CA GLY A 526 -1.28 5.11 8.18
C GLY A 526 -0.33 4.20 7.39
N ILE A 527 0.97 4.52 7.31
CA ILE A 527 1.98 3.61 6.71
C ILE A 527 2.99 3.18 7.74
N LEU A 528 3.53 4.16 8.46
CA LEU A 528 4.71 3.94 9.28
C LEU A 528 4.25 3.39 10.60
N ALA A 529 4.48 2.10 10.79
CA ALA A 529 4.46 1.50 12.11
C ALA A 529 5.41 2.33 12.99
N ILE A 530 4.85 2.91 14.04
CA ILE A 530 5.61 3.46 15.16
C ILE A 530 6.20 2.29 15.94
N ASP A 531 5.39 1.24 16.14
CA ASP A 531 5.80 -0.04 16.69
C ASP A 531 4.89 -1.15 16.16
N SER A 532 5.39 -2.39 16.15
CA SER A 532 4.60 -3.56 15.74
C SER A 532 5.16 -4.86 16.31
N LEU A 533 4.29 -5.84 16.52
CA LEU A 533 4.64 -7.18 16.97
C LEU A 533 3.83 -8.23 16.20
N SER A 534 4.49 -9.29 15.75
CA SER A 534 3.81 -10.57 15.48
C SER A 534 4.00 -11.49 16.67
N TYR A 535 2.94 -12.16 17.10
CA TYR A 535 2.96 -13.04 18.26
C TYR A 535 2.36 -14.41 17.92
N GLU A 536 2.79 -15.40 18.70
CA GLU A 536 2.37 -16.81 18.58
C GLU A 536 1.40 -17.16 19.70
N ASN A 537 1.19 -18.45 19.97
CA ASN A 537 0.15 -18.91 20.89
C ASN A 537 0.21 -18.26 22.28
N GLN A 538 -0.92 -17.71 22.71
CA GLN A 538 -1.15 -17.07 24.01
C GLN A 538 -1.86 -18.04 24.96
N GLU A 539 -1.70 -17.81 26.27
CA GLU A 539 -2.35 -18.60 27.32
C GLU A 539 -3.36 -17.72 28.06
N THR A 540 -4.49 -18.30 28.45
CA THR A 540 -5.55 -17.62 29.19
C THR A 540 -5.00 -16.96 30.46
N ASN A 541 -5.29 -15.67 30.64
CA ASN A 541 -4.83 -14.82 31.75
C ASN A 541 -3.30 -14.62 31.87
N ILE A 542 -2.53 -14.98 30.84
CA ILE A 542 -1.09 -14.70 30.78
C ILE A 542 -0.86 -13.68 29.67
N SER A 543 -0.42 -12.47 30.04
CA SER A 543 -0.12 -11.42 29.07
C SER A 543 1.27 -11.62 28.47
N TYR A 544 1.50 -10.96 27.33
CA TYR A 544 2.80 -10.90 26.68
C TYR A 544 3.20 -9.43 26.54
N GLY A 545 4.38 -9.09 27.05
CA GLY A 545 4.80 -7.68 27.15
C GLY A 545 6.31 -7.50 27.16
N ARG A 546 6.74 -6.23 27.08
CA ARG A 546 8.14 -5.82 27.05
C ARG A 546 8.74 -5.75 28.45
N LEU A 547 9.98 -6.20 28.62
CA LEU A 547 10.73 -6.05 29.88
C LEU A 547 12.15 -5.52 29.63
N PRO A 548 12.51 -4.32 30.13
CA PRO A 548 11.64 -3.32 30.76
C PRO A 548 10.65 -2.69 29.75
N ASP A 549 9.74 -1.85 30.22
CA ASP A 549 8.79 -1.11 29.36
C ASP A 549 9.50 -0.40 28.20
N GLY A 550 8.95 -0.53 26.99
CA GLY A 550 9.55 -0.02 25.76
C GLY A 550 10.90 -0.67 25.37
N GLY A 551 11.35 -1.71 26.09
CA GLY A 551 12.53 -2.51 25.78
C GLY A 551 12.30 -3.50 24.64
N ASN A 552 13.36 -4.12 24.11
CA ASN A 552 13.25 -5.04 22.96
C ASN A 552 12.89 -6.48 23.34
N GLU A 553 13.02 -6.84 24.62
CA GLU A 553 12.76 -8.20 25.09
C GLU A 553 11.27 -8.35 25.40
N TRP A 554 10.65 -9.40 24.85
CA TRP A 554 9.27 -9.77 25.13
C TRP A 554 9.21 -11.01 26.01
N VAL A 555 8.39 -10.98 27.05
CA VAL A 555 8.22 -12.06 28.02
C VAL A 555 6.75 -12.27 28.36
N GLN A 556 6.41 -13.47 28.81
CA GLN A 556 5.09 -13.78 29.34
C GLN A 556 4.98 -13.37 30.81
N PHE A 557 3.90 -12.70 31.20
CA PHE A 557 3.62 -12.32 32.58
C PHE A 557 2.44 -13.11 33.11
N ILE A 558 2.72 -13.93 34.14
CA ILE A 558 1.69 -14.68 34.90
C ILE A 558 0.84 -13.71 35.74
N PHE A 559 1.40 -12.54 36.07
CA PHE A 559 0.72 -11.44 36.71
C PHE A 559 0.79 -10.24 35.76
N PRO A 560 -0.21 -10.07 34.87
CA PRO A 560 -0.25 -8.91 33.97
C PRO A 560 -0.28 -7.59 34.73
N SER A 561 0.26 -6.54 34.13
CA SER A 561 0.48 -5.24 34.79
C SER A 561 -0.19 -4.05 34.08
N PRO A 562 -1.48 -4.13 33.71
CA PRO A 562 -2.14 -3.06 32.96
C PRO A 562 -2.10 -1.71 33.69
N LEU A 563 -1.85 -0.66 32.91
CA LEU A 563 -1.67 0.73 33.30
C LEU A 563 -0.50 0.97 34.27
N SER A 564 0.46 0.03 34.33
CA SER A 564 1.60 0.05 35.25
C SER A 564 2.86 -0.47 34.56
N ALA A 565 4.01 -0.30 35.21
CA ALA A 565 5.27 -0.81 34.67
C ALA A 565 5.30 -2.35 34.67
N ASN A 566 5.81 -2.93 33.58
CA ASN A 566 6.02 -4.36 33.47
C ASN A 566 7.12 -4.82 34.42
N ILE A 567 6.76 -5.68 35.37
CA ILE A 567 7.67 -6.25 36.37
C ILE A 567 7.43 -7.75 36.45
N LEU A 568 8.50 -8.56 36.45
CA LEU A 568 8.37 -9.96 36.82
C LEU A 568 8.23 -10.06 38.35
N GLU A 569 7.03 -10.35 38.84
CA GLU A 569 6.83 -10.73 40.24
C GLU A 569 7.43 -12.11 40.51
N LEU A 570 8.73 -12.13 40.80
CA LEU A 570 9.50 -13.34 41.08
C LEU A 570 9.44 -13.66 42.58
N THR A 571 8.25 -13.93 43.11
CA THR A 571 8.13 -14.47 44.48
C THR A 571 8.23 -15.99 44.54
N ASP A 572 7.96 -16.68 43.43
CA ASP A 572 8.20 -18.12 43.34
C ASP A 572 9.71 -18.41 43.38
N GLY A 573 10.13 -19.28 44.30
CA GLY A 573 11.55 -19.60 44.52
C GLY A 573 12.23 -18.86 45.67
N LEU A 574 11.55 -17.93 46.33
CA LEU A 574 11.99 -17.34 47.60
C LEU A 574 11.53 -18.22 48.78
N PHE A 575 12.46 -18.59 49.64
CA PHE A 575 12.20 -19.38 50.84
C PHE A 575 12.75 -18.69 52.08
N ILE A 576 12.05 -18.79 53.21
CA ILE A 576 12.71 -18.57 54.51
C ILE A 576 13.74 -19.69 54.66
N ASN A 577 15.02 -19.33 54.69
CA ASN A 577 16.10 -20.31 54.81
C ASN A 577 16.44 -20.57 56.28
N GLU A 578 16.60 -19.50 57.05
CA GLU A 578 16.95 -19.54 58.46
C GLU A 578 16.33 -18.34 59.17
N PHE A 579 16.06 -18.47 60.47
CA PHE A 579 15.75 -17.32 61.32
C PHE A 579 16.31 -17.56 62.72
N LEU A 580 16.66 -16.47 63.40
CA LEU A 580 17.07 -16.48 64.80
C LEU A 580 16.24 -15.45 65.58
N ALA A 581 15.32 -15.97 66.40
CA ALA A 581 14.38 -15.16 67.19
C ALA A 581 14.92 -14.76 68.58
N VAL A 582 16.19 -15.08 68.87
CA VAL A 582 16.95 -14.55 70.01
C VAL A 582 18.41 -14.51 69.58
N ASN A 583 18.88 -13.33 69.17
CA ASN A 583 20.26 -13.13 68.76
C ASN A 583 21.06 -12.42 69.86
N GLU A 584 22.13 -13.04 70.36
CA GLU A 584 22.98 -12.40 71.38
C GLU A 584 24.45 -12.28 70.93
N SER A 585 24.83 -12.92 69.81
CA SER A 585 26.25 -13.06 69.46
C SER A 585 26.57 -13.38 67.99
N THR A 586 25.59 -13.42 67.08
CA THR A 586 25.83 -13.82 65.69
C THR A 586 26.08 -12.62 64.76
N ILE A 587 25.12 -12.28 63.90
CA ILE A 587 25.15 -11.16 62.98
C ILE A 587 24.60 -9.92 63.71
N PHE A 588 25.17 -8.74 63.46
CA PHE A 588 24.68 -7.46 64.02
C PHE A 588 24.12 -6.57 62.90
N ASP A 589 23.15 -5.73 63.23
CA ASP A 589 22.53 -4.78 62.30
C ASP A 589 23.49 -3.61 61.95
N GLU A 590 23.06 -2.66 61.12
CA GLU A 590 23.86 -1.48 60.78
C GLU A 590 24.26 -0.59 61.98
N ASN A 591 23.59 -0.75 63.14
CA ASN A 591 23.86 -0.03 64.37
C ASN A 591 24.78 -0.81 65.33
N GLY A 592 25.11 -2.06 65.02
CA GLY A 592 25.93 -2.93 65.86
C GLY A 592 25.15 -3.70 66.94
N GLU A 593 23.83 -3.77 66.83
CA GLU A 593 22.91 -4.46 67.74
C GLU A 593 22.62 -5.88 67.26
N TYR A 594 22.43 -6.82 68.21
CA TYR A 594 22.11 -8.22 67.89
C TYR A 594 20.59 -8.41 67.86
N ASP A 595 19.94 -7.85 66.86
CA ASP A 595 18.51 -8.03 66.69
C ASP A 595 18.15 -9.40 66.12
N ASP A 596 16.88 -9.80 66.33
CA ASP A 596 16.29 -10.98 65.71
C ASP A 596 16.27 -10.81 64.19
N TRP A 597 16.58 -11.88 63.47
CA TRP A 597 16.71 -11.82 62.00
C TRP A 597 16.08 -13.02 61.31
N ILE A 598 15.74 -12.80 60.04
CA ILE A 598 15.26 -13.81 59.08
C ILE A 598 16.16 -13.73 57.85
N GLU A 599 16.66 -14.87 57.38
CA GLU A 599 17.36 -15.03 56.12
C GLU A 599 16.40 -15.57 55.05
N ILE A 600 16.39 -14.90 53.90
CA ILE A 600 15.61 -15.29 52.72
C ILE A 600 16.59 -15.89 51.68
N TYR A 601 16.28 -17.08 51.18
CA TYR A 601 17.03 -17.74 50.12
C TYR A 601 16.29 -17.67 48.79
N ASN A 602 16.96 -17.12 47.79
CA ASN A 602 16.52 -17.14 46.40
C ASN A 602 17.06 -18.40 45.69
N LYS A 603 16.16 -19.33 45.36
CA LYS A 603 16.47 -20.57 44.63
C LYS A 603 16.46 -20.37 43.11
N ASN A 604 16.05 -19.21 42.62
CA ASN A 604 15.99 -18.93 41.20
C ASN A 604 17.38 -18.78 40.58
N ILE A 605 17.46 -18.94 39.26
CA ILE A 605 18.70 -18.71 38.48
C ILE A 605 18.90 -17.23 38.12
N TYR A 606 18.03 -16.36 38.62
CA TYR A 606 17.99 -14.92 38.39
C TYR A 606 17.77 -14.18 39.72
N ASP A 607 18.19 -12.92 39.78
CA ASP A 607 18.02 -12.06 40.97
C ASP A 607 16.53 -11.71 41.18
N CYS A 608 16.07 -11.66 42.43
CA CYS A 608 14.73 -11.22 42.81
C CYS A 608 14.82 -9.83 43.44
N ASN A 609 13.95 -8.90 43.03
CA ASN A 609 13.82 -7.59 43.67
C ASN A 609 12.74 -7.65 44.76
N LEU A 610 13.04 -7.15 45.95
CA LEU A 610 12.15 -7.09 47.12
C LEU A 610 11.74 -5.65 47.49
N ASP A 611 12.16 -4.67 46.68
CA ASP A 611 11.93 -3.23 46.88
C ASP A 611 10.51 -2.76 46.51
#